data_AF-A0A250G368-F1
#
_entry.id   AF-A0A250G368-F1
#
_cell.length_a   1.000
_cell.length_b   1.000
_cell.length_c   1.000
_cell.angle_alpha   90.00
_cell.angle_beta   90.00
_cell.angle_gamma   90.00
#
_symmetry.space_group_name_H-M   'P 1'
#
loop_
_entity.id
_entity.type
_entity.pdbx_description
1 polymer ?
#
loop_
_entity_poly.entity_id
_entity_poly.type
_entity_poly.pdbx_seq_one_letter_code
_entity_poly.pdbx_strand_id
1 'polypeptide(L)'
;MKRLLSIWIMVLFAVQPIFGQATAQKFKKTYKNQNESNVAWFATYVDDPDTNGTNLRETPGGKVGKVIHPSLEESRVFTVSLLESWEGWFRIGQEIEILDEDTLVLGKSLWIHGSLLKASTTNYDGGVLSFYQKPDRKSKVVFTVNTEVSVSFVAIEQGWAKVKYVSPTQKVYVGWIPIEQLCGNFVTNCS
;
A
#
# COMPACT_ATOMS: atom_id res chain seq x y z
N MET A 1 19.74 -60.10 -22.67
CA MET A 1 19.69 -58.63 -22.82
C MET A 1 18.27 -58.14 -22.58
N LYS A 2 18.04 -57.41 -21.48
CA LYS A 2 17.18 -56.22 -21.36
C LYS A 2 17.08 -55.85 -19.88
N ARG A 3 17.87 -54.84 -19.50
CA ARG A 3 17.77 -54.14 -18.21
C ARG A 3 16.51 -53.27 -18.25
N LEU A 4 15.65 -53.37 -17.23
CA LEU A 4 14.60 -52.38 -16.99
C LEU A 4 15.08 -51.51 -15.83
N LEU A 5 15.54 -50.30 -16.16
CA LEU A 5 15.74 -49.23 -15.19
C LEU A 5 14.35 -48.65 -14.85
N SER A 6 13.92 -48.80 -13.61
CA SER A 6 12.77 -48.07 -13.07
C SER A 6 13.19 -46.64 -12.76
N ILE A 7 12.72 -45.70 -13.58
CA ILE A 7 12.90 -44.26 -13.37
C ILE A 7 11.93 -43.82 -12.27
N TRP A 8 12.48 -43.38 -11.13
CA TRP A 8 11.71 -42.68 -10.10
C TRP A 8 11.55 -41.22 -10.53
N ILE A 9 10.34 -40.84 -10.93
CA ILE A 9 9.98 -39.44 -11.16
C ILE A 9 9.78 -38.78 -9.79
N MET A 10 10.75 -37.96 -9.35
CA MET A 10 10.51 -37.01 -8.27
C MET A 10 9.63 -35.88 -8.80
N VAL A 11 8.33 -35.92 -8.50
CA VAL A 11 7.45 -34.78 -8.70
C VAL A 11 7.75 -33.76 -7.60
N LEU A 12 8.56 -32.76 -7.93
CA LEU A 12 8.69 -31.54 -7.13
C LEU A 12 7.35 -30.79 -7.19
N PHE A 13 6.52 -30.95 -6.16
CA PHE A 13 5.40 -30.04 -5.94
C PHE A 13 5.98 -28.68 -5.53
N ALA A 14 5.97 -27.73 -6.46
CA ALA A 14 6.15 -26.33 -6.13
C ALA A 14 5.00 -25.94 -5.18
N VAL A 15 5.32 -25.76 -3.90
CA VAL A 15 4.38 -25.24 -2.90
C VAL A 15 4.15 -23.77 -3.26
N GLN A 16 3.14 -23.50 -4.07
CA GLN A 16 2.68 -22.13 -4.29
C GLN A 16 2.19 -21.57 -2.95
N PRO A 17 2.50 -20.30 -2.61
CA PRO A 17 2.11 -19.73 -1.33
C PRO A 17 0.57 -19.69 -1.25
N ILE A 18 0.03 -20.57 -0.41
CA ILE A 18 -1.41 -20.79 -0.19
C ILE A 18 -2.14 -19.48 0.14
N PHE A 19 -1.46 -18.55 0.80
CA PHE A 19 -2.00 -17.25 1.20
C PHE A 19 -2.38 -16.32 0.02
N GLY A 20 -1.60 -16.30 -1.06
CA GLY A 20 -1.90 -15.45 -2.22
C GLY A 20 -3.16 -15.89 -2.96
N GLN A 21 -3.32 -17.20 -3.14
CA GLN A 21 -4.48 -17.79 -3.81
C GLN A 21 -5.77 -17.59 -3.00
N ALA A 22 -5.72 -17.71 -1.67
CA ALA A 22 -6.88 -17.45 -0.82
C ALA A 22 -7.36 -15.99 -0.91
N THR A 23 -6.42 -15.02 -0.88
CA THR A 23 -6.74 -13.59 -1.02
C THR A 23 -7.37 -13.27 -2.37
N ALA A 24 -6.78 -13.78 -3.46
CA ALA A 24 -7.31 -13.54 -4.82
C ALA A 24 -8.70 -14.15 -5.03
N GLN A 25 -8.94 -15.35 -4.48
CA GLN A 25 -10.27 -15.98 -4.53
C GLN A 25 -11.31 -15.18 -3.74
N LYS A 26 -10.95 -14.71 -2.54
CA LYS A 26 -11.83 -13.86 -1.72
C LYS A 26 -12.12 -12.53 -2.41
N PHE A 27 -11.11 -11.91 -3.02
CA PHE A 27 -11.27 -10.68 -3.79
C PHE A 27 -12.31 -10.87 -4.89
N LYS A 28 -12.15 -11.89 -5.74
CA LYS A 28 -13.10 -12.20 -6.83
C LYS A 28 -14.54 -12.37 -6.35
N LYS A 29 -14.75 -12.90 -5.14
CA LYS A 29 -16.08 -13.14 -4.57
C LYS A 29 -16.71 -11.91 -3.91
N THR A 30 -15.90 -11.03 -3.32
CA THR A 30 -16.39 -10.01 -2.37
C THR A 30 -16.15 -8.58 -2.82
N TYR A 31 -15.18 -8.35 -3.69
CA TYR A 31 -14.85 -7.02 -4.16
C TYR A 31 -15.96 -6.44 -5.03
N LYS A 32 -16.27 -5.18 -4.77
CA LYS A 32 -17.07 -4.31 -5.63
C LYS A 32 -16.31 -3.00 -5.73
N ASN A 33 -16.13 -2.50 -6.95
CA ASN A 33 -15.53 -1.18 -7.15
C ASN A 33 -16.43 -0.13 -6.51
N GLN A 34 -15.91 0.61 -5.53
CA GLN A 34 -16.62 1.68 -4.83
C GLN A 34 -16.29 3.06 -5.41
N ASN A 35 -15.33 3.15 -6.34
CA ASN A 35 -14.89 4.37 -7.00
C ASN A 35 -14.87 4.16 -8.53
N GLU A 36 -16.05 4.04 -9.13
CA GLU A 36 -16.23 3.85 -10.58
C GLU A 36 -15.69 5.02 -11.41
N SER A 37 -15.70 6.23 -10.85
CA SER A 37 -15.14 7.44 -11.45
C SER A 37 -13.61 7.48 -11.49
N ASN A 38 -12.92 6.55 -10.81
CA ASN A 38 -11.46 6.51 -10.71
C ASN A 38 -10.84 7.82 -10.21
N VAL A 39 -11.52 8.53 -9.32
CA VAL A 39 -11.01 9.78 -8.73
C VAL A 39 -9.94 9.42 -7.71
N ALA A 40 -8.77 10.03 -7.80
CA ALA A 40 -7.74 9.89 -6.77
C ALA A 40 -8.22 10.53 -5.46
N TRP A 41 -8.16 9.78 -4.37
CA TRP A 41 -8.49 10.28 -3.04
C TRP A 41 -7.26 10.78 -2.30
N PHE A 42 -6.08 10.24 -2.60
CA PHE A 42 -4.82 10.64 -1.99
C PHE A 42 -3.65 10.22 -2.90
N ALA A 43 -2.51 10.91 -2.82
CA ALA A 43 -1.26 10.48 -3.45
C ALA A 43 -0.23 10.18 -2.35
N THR A 44 0.54 9.09 -2.50
CA THR A 44 1.48 8.58 -1.49
C THR A 44 2.71 8.01 -2.17
N TYR A 45 3.84 7.96 -1.46
CA TYR A 45 5.05 7.34 -1.98
C TYR A 45 5.17 5.87 -1.57
N VAL A 46 5.86 5.10 -2.41
CA VAL A 46 6.19 3.70 -2.17
C VAL A 46 7.52 3.60 -1.42
N ASP A 47 7.52 2.84 -0.33
CA ASP A 47 8.69 2.51 0.49
C ASP A 47 8.64 1.01 0.78
N ASP A 48 9.39 0.26 -0.01
CA ASP A 48 9.45 -1.19 0.06
C ASP A 48 10.86 -1.61 0.48
N PRO A 49 11.04 -2.26 1.64
CA PRO A 49 12.34 -2.73 2.08
C PRO A 49 12.86 -3.91 1.25
N ASP A 50 12.02 -4.55 0.41
CA ASP A 50 12.46 -5.61 -0.49
C ASP A 50 13.21 -5.02 -1.70
N THR A 51 14.52 -5.25 -1.72
CA THR A 51 15.41 -4.78 -2.79
C THR A 51 15.20 -5.48 -4.13
N ASN A 52 14.41 -6.57 -4.19
CA ASN A 52 14.04 -7.22 -5.44
C ASN A 52 12.89 -6.52 -6.19
N GLY A 53 12.37 -5.44 -5.60
CA GLY A 53 11.34 -4.60 -6.19
C GLY A 53 9.93 -4.90 -5.69
N THR A 54 9.07 -3.90 -5.83
CA THR A 54 7.68 -3.91 -5.39
C THR A 54 6.77 -4.51 -6.45
N ASN A 55 5.98 -5.50 -6.03
CA ASN A 55 5.00 -6.16 -6.87
C ASN A 55 3.67 -5.40 -6.94
N LEU A 56 3.37 -4.83 -8.11
CA LEU A 56 2.04 -4.33 -8.46
C LEU A 56 1.22 -5.47 -9.08
N ARG A 57 0.06 -5.76 -8.54
CA ARG A 57 -0.74 -6.95 -8.89
C ARG A 57 -2.02 -6.60 -9.62
N GLU A 58 -2.49 -7.50 -10.47
CA GLU A 58 -3.74 -7.31 -11.21
C GLU A 58 -4.96 -7.34 -10.27
N THR A 59 -4.86 -8.12 -9.20
CA THR A 59 -5.79 -8.16 -8.07
C THR A 59 -5.01 -8.38 -6.78
N PRO A 60 -5.57 -8.05 -5.60
CA PRO A 60 -5.02 -8.44 -4.30
C PRO A 60 -4.64 -9.93 -4.25
N GLY A 61 -3.39 -10.22 -3.88
CA GLY A 61 -2.83 -11.58 -3.83
C GLY A 61 -2.74 -12.33 -5.17
N GLY A 62 -3.13 -11.70 -6.28
CA GLY A 62 -3.18 -12.30 -7.61
C GLY A 62 -1.85 -12.22 -8.36
N LYS A 63 -1.91 -12.36 -9.69
CA LYS A 63 -0.75 -12.28 -10.58
C LYS A 63 -0.08 -10.90 -10.49
N VAL A 64 1.25 -10.89 -10.54
CA VAL A 64 2.05 -9.66 -10.70
C VAL A 64 1.83 -9.10 -12.11
N GLY A 65 1.35 -7.86 -12.20
CA GLY A 65 1.17 -7.13 -13.44
C GLY A 65 2.39 -6.27 -13.80
N LYS A 66 3.09 -5.74 -12.79
CA LYS A 66 4.30 -4.93 -12.95
C LYS A 66 5.18 -5.04 -11.69
N VAL A 67 6.49 -4.99 -11.88
CA VAL A 67 7.46 -4.80 -10.80
C VAL A 67 8.07 -3.40 -10.96
N ILE A 68 8.12 -2.64 -9.87
CA ILE A 68 8.80 -1.33 -9.78
C ILE A 68 9.93 -1.43 -8.76
N HIS A 69 10.94 -0.56 -8.85
CA HIS A 69 12.12 -0.62 -8.00
C HIS A 69 12.32 0.75 -7.32
N PRO A 70 11.52 1.08 -6.30
CA PRO A 70 11.72 2.30 -5.52
C PRO A 70 13.02 2.21 -4.72
N SER A 71 13.73 3.32 -4.60
CA SER A 71 14.91 3.43 -3.76
C SER A 71 15.01 4.84 -3.20
N LEU A 72 14.67 5.01 -1.93
CA LEU A 72 14.73 6.33 -1.28
C LEU A 72 16.18 6.81 -1.13
N GLU A 73 17.14 5.90 -0.94
CA GLU A 73 18.57 6.22 -0.86
C GLU A 73 19.12 6.73 -2.18
N GLU A 74 18.65 6.18 -3.30
CA GLU A 74 19.02 6.62 -4.66
C GLU A 74 18.09 7.71 -5.19
N SER A 75 17.25 8.31 -4.33
CA SER A 75 16.25 9.34 -4.68
C SER A 75 15.24 8.90 -5.75
N ARG A 76 15.08 7.60 -5.95
CA ARG A 76 14.12 7.02 -6.88
C ARG A 76 12.78 6.78 -6.21
N VAL A 77 12.04 7.85 -6.05
CA VAL A 77 10.75 7.87 -5.33
C VAL A 77 9.62 7.62 -6.32
N PHE A 78 8.77 6.63 -6.04
CA PHE A 78 7.57 6.36 -6.82
C PHE A 78 6.35 6.88 -6.06
N THR A 79 5.62 7.83 -6.64
CA THR A 79 4.39 8.38 -6.08
C THR A 79 3.18 7.80 -6.82
N VAL A 80 2.27 7.19 -6.07
CA VAL A 80 1.07 6.54 -6.60
C VAL A 80 -0.19 7.25 -6.09
N SER A 81 -1.16 7.44 -6.99
CA SER A 81 -2.51 7.87 -6.63
C SER A 81 -3.33 6.70 -6.08
N LEU A 82 -3.95 6.86 -4.92
CA LEU A 82 -4.84 5.88 -4.29
C LEU A 82 -6.28 6.16 -4.68
N LEU A 83 -6.95 5.16 -5.26
CA LEU A 83 -8.32 5.27 -5.74
C LEU A 83 -9.32 4.69 -4.73
N GLU A 84 -9.00 3.53 -4.16
CA GLU A 84 -9.80 2.87 -3.12
C GLU A 84 -8.97 1.80 -2.41
N SER A 85 -9.55 1.14 -1.42
CA SER A 85 -8.94 0.01 -0.74
C SER A 85 -9.85 -1.19 -0.59
N TRP A 86 -9.24 -2.37 -0.51
CA TRP A 86 -9.89 -3.62 -0.16
C TRP A 86 -8.93 -4.45 0.70
N GLU A 87 -9.30 -4.70 1.96
CA GLU A 87 -8.55 -5.53 2.90
C GLU A 87 -7.02 -5.30 2.92
N GLY A 88 -6.61 -4.05 3.08
CA GLY A 88 -5.19 -3.67 3.13
C GLY A 88 -4.52 -3.52 1.77
N TRP A 89 -5.20 -3.85 0.67
CA TRP A 89 -4.73 -3.57 -0.68
C TRP A 89 -5.36 -2.30 -1.21
N PHE A 90 -4.59 -1.56 -2.01
CA PHE A 90 -5.00 -0.29 -2.59
C PHE A 90 -4.97 -0.39 -4.10
N ARG A 91 -6.08 0.00 -4.74
CA ARG A 91 -6.11 0.17 -6.18
C ARG A 91 -5.47 1.51 -6.51
N ILE A 92 -4.49 1.51 -7.39
CA ILE A 92 -3.75 2.72 -7.77
C ILE A 92 -4.21 3.27 -9.12
N GLY A 93 -3.88 4.55 -9.33
CA GLY A 93 -3.95 5.22 -10.63
C GLY A 93 -3.18 4.46 -11.71
N GLN A 94 -3.44 4.80 -12.97
CA GLN A 94 -2.77 4.18 -14.12
C GLN A 94 -1.42 4.80 -14.43
N GLU A 95 -1.05 5.86 -13.70
CA GLU A 95 0.18 6.60 -13.82
C GLU A 95 0.89 6.58 -12.47
N ILE A 96 2.21 6.42 -12.52
CA ILE A 96 3.09 6.51 -11.35
C ILE A 96 4.11 7.58 -11.65
N GLU A 97 4.09 8.64 -10.85
CA GLU A 97 5.10 9.69 -10.89
C GLU A 97 6.40 9.13 -10.30
N ILE A 98 7.52 9.41 -10.96
CA ILE A 98 8.84 9.03 -10.48
C ILE A 98 9.64 10.32 -10.36
N LEU A 99 10.24 10.56 -9.19
CA LEU A 99 11.00 11.78 -8.93
C LEU A 99 12.11 11.95 -9.99
N ASP A 100 12.13 13.11 -10.64
CA ASP A 100 13.09 13.50 -11.67
C ASP A 100 13.17 12.53 -12.89
N GLU A 101 12.16 11.69 -13.09
CA GLU A 101 12.04 10.75 -14.20
C GLU A 101 10.69 10.92 -14.93
N ASP A 102 10.58 10.34 -16.13
CA ASP A 102 9.32 10.28 -16.86
C ASP A 102 8.27 9.46 -16.09
N THR A 103 7.01 9.91 -16.14
CA THR A 103 5.88 9.18 -15.55
C THR A 103 5.73 7.80 -16.15
N LEU A 104 5.61 6.78 -15.30
CA LEU A 104 5.35 5.41 -15.71
C LEU A 104 3.86 5.18 -15.94
N VAL A 105 3.48 4.93 -17.20
CA VAL A 105 2.11 4.58 -17.59
C VAL A 105 1.90 3.06 -17.53
N LEU A 106 0.90 2.61 -16.76
CA LEU A 106 0.55 1.19 -16.55
C LEU A 106 -0.48 0.65 -17.56
N GLY A 107 -1.27 1.54 -18.18
CA GLY A 107 -2.37 1.19 -19.09
C GLY A 107 -3.62 0.57 -18.44
N LYS A 108 -3.53 0.20 -17.15
CA LYS A 108 -4.66 -0.24 -16.30
C LYS A 108 -4.33 0.00 -14.83
N SER A 109 -5.35 0.12 -13.98
CA SER A 109 -5.14 0.14 -12.53
C SER A 109 -4.61 -1.19 -12.03
N LEU A 110 -3.62 -1.13 -11.14
CA LEU A 110 -3.08 -2.28 -10.42
C LEU A 110 -3.32 -2.12 -8.91
N TRP A 111 -2.91 -3.12 -8.14
CA TRP A 111 -3.05 -3.19 -6.70
C TRP A 111 -1.71 -3.30 -6.02
N ILE A 112 -1.53 -2.55 -4.93
CA ILE A 112 -0.36 -2.57 -4.05
C ILE A 112 -0.82 -2.78 -2.60
N HIS A 113 -0.02 -3.46 -1.78
CA HIS A 113 -0.35 -3.64 -0.37
C HIS A 113 0.03 -2.38 0.43
N GLY A 114 -0.87 -1.90 1.29
CA GLY A 114 -0.73 -0.62 2.00
C GLY A 114 0.43 -0.55 2.98
N SER A 115 1.03 -1.69 3.36
CA SER A 115 2.25 -1.69 4.16
C SER A 115 3.46 -1.08 3.45
N LEU A 116 3.42 -1.03 2.12
CA LEU A 116 4.48 -0.51 1.25
C LEU A 116 4.25 0.96 0.88
N LEU A 117 3.16 1.55 1.37
CA LEU A 117 2.77 2.94 1.12
C LEU A 117 3.05 3.77 2.35
N LYS A 118 3.51 4.99 2.16
CA LYS A 118 3.90 5.88 3.26
C LYS A 118 3.42 7.31 3.09
N ALA A 119 3.12 7.91 4.22
CA ALA A 119 2.88 9.34 4.35
C ALA A 119 3.41 9.81 5.70
N SER A 120 3.75 11.10 5.77
CA SER A 120 3.98 11.79 7.03
C SER A 120 2.71 12.49 7.51
N THR A 121 2.60 12.76 8.80
CA THR A 121 1.57 13.67 9.32
C THR A 121 1.97 15.14 9.14
N THR A 122 0.99 16.05 9.06
CA THR A 122 1.24 17.48 8.73
C THR A 122 1.47 18.40 9.94
N ASN A 123 1.64 17.85 11.14
CA ASN A 123 1.89 18.62 12.36
C ASN A 123 3.35 19.07 12.52
N TYR A 124 3.86 19.77 11.51
CA TYR A 124 5.22 20.32 11.46
C TYR A 124 5.49 21.37 12.55
N ASP A 125 4.43 22.04 13.02
CA ASP A 125 4.45 23.05 14.07
C ASP A 125 4.32 22.47 15.50
N GLY A 126 4.26 21.14 15.64
CA GLY A 126 4.03 20.47 16.92
C GLY A 126 2.56 20.40 17.34
N GLY A 127 1.62 20.71 16.44
CA GLY A 127 0.20 20.52 16.68
C GLY A 127 -0.15 19.07 17.06
N VAL A 128 -1.18 18.90 17.89
CA VAL A 128 -1.65 17.58 18.30
C VAL A 128 -2.65 17.05 17.25
N LEU A 129 -2.30 15.96 16.59
CA LEU A 129 -3.21 15.23 15.71
C LEU A 129 -3.83 14.05 16.45
N SER A 130 -5.12 13.85 16.23
CA SER A 130 -5.89 12.76 16.81
C SER A 130 -6.19 11.72 15.74
N PHE A 131 -6.07 10.46 16.13
CA PHE A 131 -6.47 9.33 15.31
C PHE A 131 -7.71 8.70 15.92
N TYR A 132 -8.66 8.31 15.07
CA TYR A 132 -10.02 8.00 15.46
C TYR A 132 -10.35 6.52 15.23
N GLN A 133 -11.31 5.99 15.97
CA GLN A 133 -11.75 4.59 15.83
C GLN A 133 -12.53 4.35 14.51
N LYS A 134 -13.22 5.39 14.02
CA LYS A 134 -13.98 5.42 12.77
C LYS A 134 -13.56 6.67 11.96
N PRO A 135 -13.85 6.73 10.65
CA PRO A 135 -13.63 7.93 9.83
C PRO A 135 -14.65 9.04 10.16
N ASP A 136 -14.64 9.47 11.42
CA ASP A 136 -15.54 10.46 11.99
C ASP A 136 -14.85 11.14 13.19
N ARG A 137 -14.75 12.47 13.15
CA ARG A 137 -14.15 13.29 14.22
C ARG A 137 -14.92 13.20 15.54
N LYS A 138 -16.19 12.75 15.53
CA LYS A 138 -16.99 12.49 16.73
C LYS A 138 -16.74 11.12 17.34
N SER A 139 -16.04 10.23 16.63
CA SER A 139 -15.73 8.90 17.15
C SER A 139 -14.60 8.95 18.18
N LYS A 140 -14.44 7.86 18.92
CA LYS A 140 -13.41 7.76 19.98
C LYS A 140 -12.02 7.99 19.40
N VAL A 141 -11.24 8.85 20.04
CA VAL A 141 -9.79 8.97 19.78
C VAL A 141 -9.09 7.72 20.30
N VAL A 142 -8.31 7.06 19.43
CA VAL A 142 -7.55 5.85 19.75
C VAL A 142 -6.12 6.15 20.18
N PHE A 143 -5.49 7.18 19.60
CA PHE A 143 -4.20 7.72 20.01
C PHE A 143 -4.01 9.13 19.43
N THR A 144 -2.99 9.82 19.90
CA THR A 144 -2.59 11.14 19.42
C THR A 144 -1.09 11.17 19.15
N VAL A 145 -0.67 12.08 18.28
CA VAL A 145 0.75 12.41 18.06
C VAL A 145 0.90 13.93 18.10
N ASN A 146 2.02 14.41 18.64
CA ASN A 146 2.36 15.83 18.74
C ASN A 146 3.68 16.17 18.04
N THR A 147 4.22 15.21 17.29
CA THR A 147 5.34 15.38 16.37
C THR A 147 4.95 14.78 15.03
N GLU A 148 5.61 15.20 13.96
CA GLU A 148 5.51 14.51 12.68
C GLU A 148 5.88 13.03 12.85
N VAL A 149 5.07 12.14 12.27
CA VAL A 149 5.33 10.71 12.24
C VAL A 149 5.07 10.14 10.86
N SER A 150 5.86 9.14 10.47
CA SER A 150 5.60 8.33 9.29
C SER A 150 4.60 7.22 9.60
N VAL A 151 3.64 7.01 8.70
CA VAL A 151 2.59 6.00 8.81
C VAL A 151 2.51 5.14 7.55
N SER A 152 2.00 3.92 7.69
CA SER A 152 1.62 3.09 6.54
C SER A 152 0.11 2.89 6.44
N PHE A 153 -0.38 2.50 5.27
CA PHE A 153 -1.81 2.49 4.98
C PHE A 153 -2.47 1.14 5.29
N VAL A 154 -3.70 1.20 5.80
CA VAL A 154 -4.54 0.04 6.13
C VAL A 154 -5.84 0.05 5.34
N ALA A 155 -6.48 1.22 5.23
CA ALA A 155 -7.67 1.43 4.39
C ALA A 155 -7.77 2.91 4.01
N ILE A 156 -8.60 3.21 3.01
CA ILE A 156 -8.99 4.57 2.65
C ILE A 156 -10.49 4.61 2.37
N GLU A 157 -11.13 5.66 2.84
CA GLU A 157 -12.49 6.07 2.52
C GLU A 157 -12.42 7.55 2.13
N GLN A 158 -13.43 8.07 1.42
CA GLN A 158 -13.38 9.45 0.92
C GLN A 158 -13.14 10.44 2.09
N GLY A 159 -12.04 11.20 2.01
CA GLY A 159 -11.64 12.16 3.05
C GLY A 159 -10.88 11.56 4.25
N TRP A 160 -10.72 10.24 4.33
CA TRP A 160 -10.13 9.57 5.50
C TRP A 160 -9.19 8.42 5.13
N ALA A 161 -8.05 8.35 5.80
CA ALA A 161 -7.16 7.20 5.74
C ALA A 161 -7.14 6.48 7.09
N LYS A 162 -7.24 5.15 7.06
CA LYS A 162 -6.88 4.31 8.19
C LYS A 162 -5.41 3.95 8.05
N VAL A 163 -4.61 4.31 9.04
CA VAL A 163 -3.17 4.16 9.00
C VAL A 163 -2.64 3.39 10.20
N LYS A 164 -1.45 2.81 10.03
CA LYS A 164 -0.66 2.14 11.06
C LYS A 164 0.55 3.00 11.37
N TYR A 165 0.75 3.29 12.66
CA TYR A 165 1.93 3.93 13.19
C TYR A 165 2.70 2.93 14.07
N VAL A 166 4.01 2.82 13.85
CA VAL A 166 4.92 2.06 14.73
C VAL A 166 5.78 3.08 15.47
N SER A 167 5.59 3.18 16.78
CA SER A 167 6.37 4.11 17.60
C SER A 167 7.84 3.71 17.70
N PRO A 168 8.74 4.61 18.14
CA PRO A 168 10.15 4.27 18.42
C PRO A 168 10.30 3.10 19.40
N THR A 169 9.36 2.95 20.32
CA THR A 169 9.29 1.82 21.28
C THR A 169 8.69 0.54 20.72
N GLN A 170 8.51 0.44 19.39
CA GLN A 170 7.93 -0.69 18.67
C GLN A 170 6.45 -0.97 18.98
N LYS A 171 5.77 -0.11 19.73
CA LYS A 171 4.32 -0.20 19.92
C LYS A 171 3.59 0.21 18.65
N VAL A 172 2.61 -0.62 18.26
CA VAL A 172 1.80 -0.44 17.07
C VAL A 172 0.48 0.24 17.43
N TYR A 173 0.12 1.26 16.67
CA TYR A 173 -1.15 1.97 16.74
C TYR A 173 -1.84 1.95 15.38
N VAL A 174 -3.16 1.86 15.38
CA VAL A 174 -3.98 1.88 14.16
C VAL A 174 -5.19 2.77 14.39
N GLY A 175 -5.45 3.70 13.47
CA GLY A 175 -6.56 4.62 13.58
C GLY A 175 -6.84 5.37 12.28
N TRP A 176 -8.01 5.99 12.22
CA TRP A 176 -8.44 6.83 11.11
C TRP A 176 -7.95 8.25 11.31
N ILE A 177 -7.48 8.89 10.24
CA ILE A 177 -7.07 10.29 10.22
C ILE A 177 -7.66 10.93 8.95
N PRO A 178 -8.11 12.19 9.02
CA PRO A 178 -8.48 12.94 7.83
C PRO A 178 -7.29 13.04 6.87
N ILE A 179 -7.52 12.85 5.57
CA ILE A 179 -6.43 12.83 4.57
C ILE A 179 -5.71 14.17 4.46
N GLU A 180 -6.37 15.29 4.78
CA GLU A 180 -5.75 16.62 4.80
C GLU A 180 -4.69 16.78 5.91
N GLN A 181 -4.64 15.83 6.85
CA GLN A 181 -3.64 15.78 7.92
C GLN A 181 -2.47 14.85 7.59
N LEU A 182 -2.40 14.36 6.34
CA LEU A 182 -1.32 13.56 5.81
C LEU A 182 -0.64 14.28 4.64
N CYS A 183 0.66 14.06 4.53
CA CYS A 183 1.48 14.46 3.40
C CYS A 183 2.09 13.22 2.76
N GLY A 184 1.72 12.95 1.51
CA GLY A 184 2.27 11.84 0.74
C GLY A 184 3.47 12.20 -0.13
N ASN A 185 3.97 13.44 0.00
CA ASN A 185 5.19 13.88 -0.67
C ASN A 185 6.40 13.46 0.17
N PHE A 186 7.37 12.81 -0.48
CA PHE A 186 8.61 12.38 0.16
C PHE A 186 9.65 13.50 0.28
N VAL A 187 9.65 14.45 -0.66
CA VAL A 187 10.71 15.46 -0.83
C VAL A 187 10.44 16.71 -0.01
N THR A 188 9.18 17.14 0.07
CA THR A 188 8.78 18.36 0.77
C THR A 188 7.61 18.11 1.72
N ASN A 189 7.41 19.05 2.64
CA ASN A 189 6.18 19.13 3.40
C ASN A 189 5.00 19.49 2.47
N CYS A 190 3.78 19.30 2.99
CA CYS A 190 2.54 19.70 2.33
C CYS A 190 1.96 20.88 3.12
N SER A 191 2.45 22.08 2.82
CA SER A 191 2.00 23.36 3.40
C SER A 191 1.07 24.11 2.45
#